data_AF-A0A9W4SIM0-F1
#
_entry.id   AF-A0A9W4SIM0-F1
#
_cell.length_a   1.000
_cell.length_b   1.000
_cell.length_c   1.000
_cell.angle_alpha   90.00
_cell.angle_beta   90.00
_cell.angle_gamma   90.00
#
_symmetry.space_group_name_H-M   'P 1'
#
loop_
_entity.id
_entity.type
_entity.pdbx_description
1 polymer ?
#
loop_
_entity_poly.entity_id
_entity_poly.type
_entity_poly.pdbx_seq_one_letter_code
_entity_poly.pdbx_strand_id
1 'polypeptide(L)'
;MSEKIRIVLFGLTGQGKSSIANMLIQGDIYHEGNVFAINDGAVGASSKILSSMNDKFIVYDTIGVGETISGNVPHKKAVKEIRDYFAICQERLHYIAYVKKQGRFTEDDQM
;
A
#
# COMPACT_ATOMS: atom_id res chain seq x y z
N MET A 1 27.18 -2.60 1.32
CA MET A 1 25.83 -2.08 1.60
C MET A 1 25.08 -3.13 2.40
N SER A 2 24.43 -2.74 3.49
CA SER A 2 23.56 -3.66 4.26
C SER A 2 22.35 -4.07 3.42
N GLU A 3 21.80 -5.26 3.68
CA GLU A 3 20.54 -5.70 3.07
C GLU A 3 19.42 -4.71 3.43
N LYS A 4 18.61 -4.30 2.43
CA LYS A 4 17.45 -3.44 2.64
C LYS A 4 16.25 -4.24 3.12
N ILE A 5 15.46 -3.64 4.00
CA ILE A 5 14.23 -4.25 4.52
C ILE A 5 13.09 -4.05 3.51
N ARG A 6 12.58 -5.15 2.95
CA ARG A 6 11.43 -5.20 2.02
C ARG A 6 10.11 -5.29 2.79
N ILE A 7 9.26 -4.28 2.68
CA ILE A 7 7.99 -4.15 3.38
C ILE A 7 6.85 -4.02 2.37
N VAL A 8 5.83 -4.85 2.49
CA VAL A 8 4.57 -4.71 1.75
C VAL A 8 3.51 -4.11 2.67
N LEU A 9 2.83 -3.07 2.20
CA LEU A 9 1.71 -2.44 2.89
C LEU A 9 0.40 -2.85 2.19
N PHE A 10 -0.51 -3.53 2.90
CA PHE A 10 -1.81 -3.96 2.36
C PHE A 10 -2.96 -3.58 3.29
N GLY A 11 -4.19 -3.54 2.77
CA GLY A 11 -5.39 -3.17 3.52
C GLY A 11 -6.40 -2.39 2.69
N LEU A 12 -7.54 -2.06 3.31
CA LEU A 12 -8.64 -1.35 2.65
C LEU A 12 -8.20 0.01 2.07
N THR A 13 -8.90 0.49 1.04
CA THR A 13 -8.75 1.86 0.53
C THR A 13 -9.00 2.89 1.64
N GLY A 14 -8.22 3.98 1.65
CA GLY A 14 -8.36 5.07 2.62
C GLY A 14 -7.77 4.82 4.02
N GLN A 15 -7.10 3.67 4.25
CA GLN A 15 -6.52 3.35 5.57
C GLN A 15 -5.11 3.91 5.82
N GLY A 16 -4.51 4.61 4.84
CA GLY A 16 -3.22 5.31 5.02
C GLY A 16 -1.96 4.55 4.56
N LYS A 17 -2.09 3.57 3.66
CA LYS A 17 -0.95 2.82 3.10
C LYS A 17 0.10 3.74 2.47
N SER A 18 -0.31 4.56 1.49
CA SER A 18 0.58 5.48 0.77
C SER A 18 1.20 6.54 1.70
N SER A 19 0.50 6.95 2.76
CA SER A 19 1.05 7.84 3.80
C SER A 19 2.19 7.17 4.57
N ILE A 20 2.00 5.94 5.05
CA ILE A 20 3.07 5.18 5.72
C ILE A 20 4.22 4.92 4.75
N ALA A 21 3.93 4.65 3.46
CA ALA A 21 4.94 4.46 2.45
C ALA A 21 5.84 5.70 2.28
N ASN A 22 5.25 6.90 2.23
CA ASN A 22 6.02 8.15 2.21
C ASN A 22 6.81 8.35 3.50
N MET A 23 6.23 8.11 4.69
CA MET A 23 7.00 8.21 5.95
C MET A 23 8.24 7.30 5.95
N LEU A 24 8.12 6.08 5.44
CA LEU A 24 9.24 5.13 5.38
C LEU A 24 10.30 5.50 4.33
N ILE A 25 9.89 6.06 3.19
CA ILE A 25 10.78 6.35 2.07
C ILE A 25 11.42 7.74 2.15
N GLN A 26 10.63 8.79 2.38
CA GLN A 26 11.06 10.19 2.37
C GLN A 26 11.09 10.83 3.77
N GLY A 27 10.58 10.15 4.81
CA GLY A 27 10.62 10.65 6.19
C GLY A 27 9.47 11.59 6.59
N ASP A 28 8.53 11.86 5.68
CA ASP A 28 7.36 12.73 5.92
C ASP A 28 6.19 12.35 4.99
N ILE A 29 4.97 12.81 5.32
CA ILE A 29 3.73 12.60 4.55
C ILE A 29 3.32 13.79 3.68
N TYR A 30 3.88 14.98 3.86
CA TYR A 30 3.43 16.20 3.18
C TYR A 30 4.59 16.92 2.48
N HIS A 31 4.99 16.42 1.32
CA HIS A 31 5.87 17.13 0.40
C HIS A 31 5.16 17.54 -0.90
N GLU A 32 5.58 18.66 -1.48
CA GLU A 32 5.33 18.93 -2.90
C GLU A 32 5.96 17.81 -3.73
N GLY A 33 5.13 16.97 -4.35
CA GLY A 33 5.60 15.83 -5.14
C GLY A 33 5.96 14.59 -4.31
N ASN A 34 5.12 14.21 -3.34
CA ASN A 34 5.23 12.93 -2.63
C ASN A 34 5.54 11.75 -3.58
N VAL A 35 6.42 10.84 -3.13
CA VAL A 35 6.82 9.64 -3.89
C VAL A 35 5.61 8.75 -4.19
N PHE A 36 4.72 8.57 -3.21
CA PHE A 36 3.45 7.91 -3.38
C PHE A 36 2.32 8.94 -3.32
N ALA A 37 1.44 8.93 -4.32
CA ALA A 37 0.27 9.81 -4.32
C ALA A 37 -0.60 9.53 -3.08
N ILE A 38 -1.01 10.58 -2.37
CA ILE A 38 -1.95 10.51 -1.26
C ILE A 38 -3.23 11.22 -1.70
N ASN A 39 -4.37 10.61 -1.40
CA ASN A 39 -5.66 11.26 -1.54
C ASN A 39 -6.53 11.01 -0.29
N ASP A 40 -7.41 11.97 0.01
CA ASP A 40 -8.33 11.89 1.15
C ASP A 40 -9.72 11.34 0.76
N GLY A 41 -9.86 10.87 -0.48
CA GLY A 41 -11.13 10.37 -1.03
C GLY A 41 -11.38 8.89 -0.73
N ALA A 42 -12.62 8.45 -0.96
CA ALA A 42 -13.01 7.03 -0.90
C ALA A 42 -12.53 6.20 -2.11
N VAL A 43 -11.83 6.84 -3.04
CA VAL A 43 -11.23 6.26 -4.24
C VAL A 43 -9.74 6.15 -4.00
N GLY A 44 -9.11 4.99 -4.21
CA GLY A 44 -7.69 4.80 -3.93
C GLY A 44 -6.80 5.63 -4.83
N ALA A 45 -5.75 6.21 -4.24
CA ALA A 45 -4.70 6.90 -4.98
C ALA A 45 -3.88 5.94 -5.87
N SER A 46 -3.73 4.69 -5.43
CA SER A 46 -2.92 3.66 -6.09
C SER A 46 -3.81 2.69 -6.86
N SER A 47 -3.80 2.77 -8.19
CA SER A 47 -4.50 1.82 -9.09
C SER A 47 -3.63 0.64 -9.54
N LYS A 48 -2.38 0.59 -9.06
CA LYS A 48 -1.39 -0.46 -9.29
C LYS A 48 -0.47 -0.55 -8.07
N ILE A 49 0.29 -1.64 -7.94
CA ILE A 49 1.34 -1.73 -6.93
C ILE A 49 2.48 -0.79 -7.32
N LEU A 50 2.87 0.07 -6.39
CA LEU A 50 4.00 0.98 -6.54
C LEU A 50 5.09 0.56 -5.57
N SER A 51 6.34 0.76 -5.94
CA SER A 51 7.45 0.59 -5.01
C SER A 51 8.48 1.69 -5.13
N SER A 52 9.14 1.97 -4.02
CA SER A 52 10.28 2.88 -3.96
C SER A 52 11.26 2.39 -2.89
N MET A 53 12.48 2.92 -2.90
CA MET A 53 13.54 2.53 -2.00
C MET A 53 14.36 3.71 -1.50
N ASN A 54 14.85 3.59 -0.26
CA ASN A 54 15.93 4.41 0.28
C ASN A 54 17.03 3.49 0.83
N ASP A 55 18.02 4.04 1.54
CA ASP A 55 19.17 3.26 2.03
C ASP A 55 18.79 2.13 2.99
N LYS A 56 17.59 2.18 3.59
CA LYS A 56 17.12 1.23 4.61
C LYS A 56 15.99 0.33 4.12
N PHE A 57 15.07 0.85 3.32
CA PHE A 57 13.81 0.19 2.98
C PHE A 57 13.61 0.04 1.48
N ILE A 58 12.91 -1.03 1.10
CA ILE A 58 12.14 -1.12 -0.14
C ILE A 58 10.68 -1.26 0.30
N VAL A 59 9.84 -0.31 -0.09
CA VAL A 59 8.43 -0.29 0.33
C VAL A 59 7.55 -0.49 -0.89
N TYR A 60 6.63 -1.46 -0.79
CA TYR A 60 5.58 -1.71 -1.77
C TYR A 60 4.25 -1.17 -1.23
N ASP A 61 3.73 -0.13 -1.86
CA ASP A 61 2.36 0.37 -1.64
C ASP A 61 1.41 -0.38 -2.57
N THR A 62 0.45 -1.10 -2.01
CA THR A 62 -0.49 -1.88 -2.82
C THR A 62 -1.76 -1.10 -3.15
N ILE A 63 -2.43 -1.57 -4.18
CA ILE A 63 -3.82 -1.22 -4.48
C ILE A 63 -4.65 -1.44 -3.21
N GLY A 64 -5.53 -0.51 -2.88
CA GLY A 64 -6.48 -0.71 -1.79
C GLY A 64 -7.60 -1.66 -2.22
N VAL A 65 -7.98 -2.55 -1.31
CA VAL A 65 -9.14 -3.43 -1.52
C VAL A 65 -10.42 -2.79 -0.96
N GLY A 66 -11.58 -3.28 -1.38
CA GLY A 66 -12.86 -2.84 -0.82
C GLY A 66 -13.29 -1.43 -1.22
N GLU A 67 -12.86 -0.95 -2.40
CA GLU A 67 -13.39 0.31 -2.93
C GLU A 67 -14.90 0.24 -3.16
N THR A 68 -15.56 1.40 -3.04
CA THR A 68 -16.98 1.55 -3.38
C THR A 68 -17.22 1.32 -4.87
N ILE A 69 -18.50 1.24 -5.30
CA ILE A 69 -18.87 1.08 -6.73
C ILE A 69 -18.32 2.23 -7.59
N SER A 70 -18.11 3.40 -7.00
CA SER A 70 -17.45 4.57 -7.60
C SER A 70 -15.91 4.54 -7.57
N GLY A 71 -15.31 3.45 -7.09
CA GLY A 71 -13.88 3.23 -7.06
C GLY A 71 -13.25 3.00 -8.43
N ASN A 72 -11.92 3.07 -8.48
CA ASN A 72 -11.12 2.84 -9.67
C ASN A 72 -10.84 1.34 -9.91
N VAL A 73 -10.77 0.53 -8.86
CA VAL A 73 -10.37 -0.88 -8.95
C VAL A 73 -11.34 -1.77 -8.15
N PRO A 74 -12.11 -2.65 -8.84
CA PRO A 74 -12.97 -3.62 -8.16
C PRO A 74 -12.18 -4.54 -7.22
N HIS A 75 -12.76 -4.88 -6.06
CA HIS A 75 -12.11 -5.69 -5.02
C HIS A 75 -11.42 -6.96 -5.56
N LYS A 76 -12.13 -7.78 -6.37
CA LYS A 76 -11.57 -9.02 -6.94
C LYS A 76 -10.37 -8.76 -7.86
N LYS A 77 -10.37 -7.63 -8.57
CA LYS A 77 -9.27 -7.23 -9.46
C LYS A 77 -8.06 -6.80 -8.61
N ALA A 78 -8.28 -5.99 -7.57
CA ALA A 78 -7.22 -5.58 -6.65
C ALA A 78 -6.54 -6.79 -5.99
N VAL A 79 -7.32 -7.73 -5.45
CA VAL A 79 -6.79 -8.98 -4.85
C VAL A 79 -5.98 -9.79 -5.87
N LYS A 80 -6.51 -9.96 -7.09
CA LYS A 80 -5.81 -10.67 -8.17
C LYS A 80 -4.48 -10.00 -8.52
N GLU A 81 -4.45 -8.69 -8.67
CA GLU A 81 -3.23 -7.94 -9.03
C GLU A 81 -2.16 -8.03 -7.93
N ILE A 82 -2.55 -7.92 -6.65
CA ILE A 82 -1.63 -8.09 -5.52
C ILE A 82 -1.03 -9.49 -5.53
N ARG A 83 -1.88 -10.52 -5.64
CA ARG A 83 -1.45 -11.91 -5.66
C ARG A 83 -0.52 -12.20 -6.84
N ASP A 84 -0.92 -11.82 -8.04
CA ASP A 84 -0.17 -12.12 -9.26
C ASP A 84 1.20 -11.41 -9.24
N TYR A 85 1.27 -10.17 -8.76
CA TYR A 85 2.54 -9.44 -8.63
C TYR A 85 3.53 -10.16 -7.72
N PHE A 86 3.12 -10.52 -6.50
CA PHE A 86 4.03 -11.15 -5.54
C PHE A 86 4.32 -12.62 -5.86
N ALA A 87 3.44 -13.31 -6.58
CA ALA A 87 3.73 -14.64 -7.13
C ALA A 87 4.86 -14.60 -8.18
N ILE A 88 4.94 -13.52 -8.96
CA ILE A 88 5.97 -13.33 -10.00
C ILE A 88 7.26 -12.75 -9.44
N CYS A 89 7.15 -11.80 -8.51
CA CYS A 89 8.27 -10.99 -8.05
C CYS A 89 9.41 -11.83 -7.45
N GLN A 90 9.12 -13.01 -6.87
CA GLN A 90 10.09 -13.93 -6.24
C GLN A 90 11.03 -13.29 -5.19
N GLU A 91 10.81 -12.01 -4.87
CA GLU A 91 11.57 -11.25 -3.88
C GLU A 91 11.23 -11.71 -2.46
N ARG A 92 12.27 -11.80 -1.61
CA ARG A 92 12.06 -12.07 -0.19
C ARG A 92 11.46 -10.85 0.50
N LEU A 93 10.22 -10.98 0.95
CA LEU A 93 9.57 -10.00 1.82
C LEU A 93 10.03 -10.21 3.26
N HIS A 94 10.41 -9.11 3.93
CA HIS A 94 10.76 -9.14 5.35
C HIS A 94 9.52 -8.92 6.22
N TYR A 95 8.62 -8.03 5.76
CA TYR A 95 7.39 -7.70 6.46
C TYR A 95 6.22 -7.61 5.48
N ILE A 96 5.08 -8.14 5.93
CA ILE A 96 3.77 -7.94 5.31
C ILE A 96 2.92 -7.23 6.36
N ALA A 97 2.63 -5.95 6.15
CA ALA A 97 2.00 -5.09 7.14
C ALA A 97 0.59 -4.72 6.70
N TYR A 98 -0.39 -5.13 7.51
CA TYR A 98 -1.78 -4.71 7.36
C TYR A 98 -1.94 -3.29 7.91
N VAL A 99 -2.50 -2.39 7.11
CA VAL A 99 -2.65 -0.97 7.43
C VAL A 99 -4.10 -0.65 7.73
N LYS A 100 -4.33 -0.07 8.91
CA LYS A 100 -5.64 0.33 9.41
C LYS A 100 -5.53 1.69 10.09
N LYS A 101 -6.40 2.63 9.72
CA LYS A 101 -6.55 3.89 10.44
C LYS A 101 -7.09 3.60 11.84
N GLN A 102 -6.58 4.32 12.84
CA GLN A 102 -6.95 4.15 14.25
C GLN A 102 -8.48 4.05 14.41
N GLY A 103 -8.93 3.00 15.08
CA GLY A 103 -10.34 2.67 15.23
C GLY A 103 -10.53 1.19 15.56
N ARG A 104 -11.79 0.75 15.53
CA ARG A 104 -12.12 -0.67 15.67
C ARG A 104 -11.89 -1.40 14.35
N PHE A 105 -11.56 -2.68 14.45
CA PHE A 105 -11.66 -3.59 13.32
C PHE A 105 -13.14 -3.88 13.03
N THR A 106 -13.50 -3.90 11.76
CA THR A 106 -14.85 -4.16 11.25
C THR A 106 -14.88 -5.43 10.41
N GLU A 107 -16.07 -5.87 10.00
CA GLU A 107 -16.22 -7.02 9.09
C GLU A 107 -15.46 -6.81 7.77
N ASP A 108 -15.41 -5.57 7.27
CA ASP A 108 -14.61 -5.22 6.09
C ASP A 108 -13.10 -5.48 6.27
N ASP A 109 -12.59 -5.54 7.50
CA ASP A 109 -11.18 -5.84 7.77
C ASP A 109 -10.88 -7.35 7.78
N GLN A 110 -11.92 -8.19 7.78
CA GLN A 110 -11.82 -9.65 7.69
C GLN A 110 -11.86 -10.17 6.24
N MET A 111 -11.98 -9.26 5.27
CA MET A 111 -12.06 -9.55 3.84
C MET A 111 -10.83 -10.25 3.27
#